data_AF-A0A954RXS2-F1
#
_entry.id   AF-A0A954RXS2-F1
#
_cell.length_a   1.000
_cell.length_b   1.000
_cell.length_c   1.000
_cell.angle_alpha   90.00
_cell.angle_beta   90.00
_cell.angle_gamma   90.00
#
_symmetry.space_group_name_H-M   'P 1'
#
loop_
_entity.id
_entity.type
_entity.pdbx_description
1 polymer ?
#
loop_
_entity_poly.entity_id
_entity_poly.type
_entity_poly.pdbx_seq_one_letter_code
_entity_poly.pdbx_strand_id
1 'polypeptide(L)' 'MYEQYWGLSSSPFANRLNQSAFFPSSVHEEALARLLYCVEQSKALAVLHGPRGCGKSQLLQTLL' A
#
# COMPACT_ATOMS: atom_id res chain seq x y z
N MET A 1 5.69 22.52 -14.48
CA MET A 1 5.63 23.86 -13.83
C MET A 1 5.60 23.71 -12.31
N TYR A 2 4.68 22.91 -11.76
CA TYR A 2 4.72 22.54 -10.34
C TYR A 2 5.93 21.68 -9.97
N GLU A 3 6.34 20.74 -10.83
CA GLU A 3 7.48 19.86 -10.51
C GLU A 3 8.79 20.64 -10.33
N GLN A 4 9.07 21.59 -11.21
CA GLN A 4 10.29 22.41 -11.12
C GLN A 4 10.27 23.39 -9.95
N TYR A 5 9.09 23.95 -9.62
CA TYR A 5 8.97 24.88 -8.49
C TYR A 5 9.08 24.16 -7.13
N TRP A 6 8.51 22.95 -7.02
CA TRP A 6 8.49 22.16 -5.77
C TRP A 6 9.55 21.05 -5.70
N GLY A 7 10.38 20.90 -6.72
CA GLY A 7 11.40 19.84 -6.80
C GLY A 7 10.83 18.42 -6.87
N LEU A 8 9.65 18.23 -7.46
CA LEU A 8 9.01 16.92 -7.57
C LEU A 8 9.57 16.14 -8.76
N SER A 9 9.75 14.82 -8.60
CA SER A 9 10.18 13.92 -9.67
C SER A 9 9.07 13.59 -10.67
N SER A 10 7.81 13.85 -10.30
CA SER A 10 6.63 13.56 -11.13
C SER A 10 5.44 14.44 -10.73
N SER A 11 4.43 14.50 -11.61
CA SER A 11 3.23 15.28 -11.39
C SER A 11 2.43 14.75 -10.17
N PRO A 12 2.15 15.60 -9.15
CA PRO A 12 1.41 15.19 -7.96
C PRO A 12 -0.10 15.04 -8.20
N PHE A 13 -0.60 15.46 -9.35
CA PHE A 13 -2.03 15.42 -9.71
C PHE A 13 -2.35 14.32 -10.72
N ALA A 14 -1.47 13.34 -10.88
CA ALA A 14 -1.73 12.20 -11.74
C ALA A 14 -2.93 11.41 -11.23
N ASN A 15 -3.92 11.17 -12.10
CA ASN A 15 -5.17 10.48 -11.74
C ASN A 15 -5.02 8.95 -11.60
N ARG A 16 -3.79 8.43 -11.60
CA ARG A 16 -3.51 7.00 -11.43
C ARG A 16 -2.82 6.77 -10.09
N LEU A 17 -3.32 5.78 -9.35
CA LEU A 17 -2.56 5.12 -8.31
C LEU A 17 -1.38 4.43 -8.98
N ASN A 18 -0.19 5.00 -8.85
CA ASN A 18 1.02 4.40 -9.38
C ASN A 18 1.37 3.21 -8.46
N GLN A 19 1.26 1.97 -8.95
CA GLN A 19 1.53 0.78 -8.14
C GLN A 19 2.97 0.76 -7.59
N SER A 20 3.90 1.41 -8.30
CA SER A 20 5.28 1.63 -7.86
C SER A 20 5.44 2.63 -6.72
N ALA A 21 4.39 3.39 -6.38
CA ALA A 21 4.40 4.38 -5.30
C ALA A 21 3.82 3.84 -3.98
N PHE A 22 3.97 2.54 -3.72
CA PHE A 22 3.68 1.99 -2.40
C PHE A 22 4.73 2.47 -1.40
N PHE A 23 4.28 3.14 -0.34
CA PHE A 23 5.13 3.52 0.78
C PHE A 23 4.98 2.51 1.93
N PRO A 24 6.01 1.70 2.22
CA PRO A 24 5.97 0.71 3.30
C PRO A 24 6.16 1.42 4.64
N SER A 25 5.07 1.97 5.20
CA SER A 25 5.08 2.39 6.59
C SER A 25 5.24 1.17 7.51
N SER A 26 5.74 1.35 8.72
CA SER A 26 5.89 0.26 9.70
C SER A 26 4.58 -0.50 9.96
N VAL A 27 3.44 0.21 9.93
CA VAL A 27 2.11 -0.40 10.07
C VAL A 27 1.75 -1.25 8.85
N HIS A 28 2.14 -0.80 7.64
CA HIS A 28 1.93 -1.58 6.43
C HIS A 28 2.81 -2.83 6.39
N GLU A 29 4.07 -2.72 6.82
CA GLU A 29 5.00 -3.86 6.90
C GLU A 29 4.48 -4.94 7.85
N GLU A 30 4.07 -4.54 9.06
CA GLU A 30 3.50 -5.47 10.05
C GLU A 30 2.20 -6.13 9.55
N ALA A 31 1.32 -5.35 8.91
CA ALA A 31 0.09 -5.89 8.34
C ALA A 31 0.39 -6.89 7.21
N LEU A 32 1.36 -6.59 6.35
CA LEU A 32 1.79 -7.49 5.27
C LEU A 32 2.40 -8.78 5.83
N ALA A 33 3.26 -8.67 6.85
CA ALA A 33 3.85 -9.83 7.52
C ALA A 33 2.78 -10.78 8.10
N ARG A 34 1.74 -10.23 8.74
CA ARG A 34 0.61 -11.03 9.27
C ARG A 34 -0.21 -11.70 8.17
N LEU A 35 -0.44 -11.01 7.06
CA LEU A 35 -1.15 -11.59 5.92
C LEU A 35 -0.34 -12.72 5.28
N LEU A 36 0.97 -12.52 5.09
CA LEU A 36 1.89 -13.56 4.59
C LEU A 36 1.88 -14.78 5.52
N TYR A 37 1.98 -14.57 6.83
CA TYR A 37 1.86 -15.66 7.80
C TYR A 37 0.53 -16.42 7.66
N CYS A 38 -0.60 -15.73 7.45
CA CYS A 38 -1.89 -16.39 7.23
C CYS A 38 -1.88 -17.27 5.98
N VAL A 39 -1.25 -16.81 4.89
CA VAL A 39 -1.10 -17.57 3.64
C VAL A 39 -0.21 -18.80 3.87
N GLU A 40 0.99 -18.60 4.43
CA GLU A 40 1.97 -19.67 4.68
C GLU A 40 1.42 -20.76 5.61
N GLN A 41 0.64 -20.37 6.61
CA GLN A 41 0.04 -21.31 7.57
C GLN A 41 -1.34 -21.83 7.12
N SER A 42 -1.74 -21.58 5.86
CA SER A 42 -3.03 -22.00 5.30
C SER A 42 -4.22 -21.70 6.21
N LYS A 43 -4.23 -20.51 6.83
CA LYS A 43 -5.34 -20.08 7.66
C LYS A 43 -6.58 -19.91 6.78
N ALA A 44 -7.73 -20.36 7.27
CA ALA A 44 -8.99 -20.33 6.51
C ALA A 44 -9.46 -18.90 6.18
N LEU A 45 -9.10 -17.91 6.99
CA LEU A 45 -9.52 -16.52 6.82
C LEU A 45 -8.51 -15.55 7.44
N ALA A 46 -8.26 -14.46 6.75
CA ALA A 46 -7.60 -13.26 7.27
C ALA A 46 -8.46 -12.03 6.98
N VAL A 47 -8.53 -11.08 7.92
CA VAL A 47 -9.32 -9.84 7.77
C VAL A 47 -8.41 -8.64 7.97
N LEU A 48 -8.32 -7.78 6.94
CA LEU A 48 -7.61 -6.51 7.01
C LEU A 48 -8.60 -5.36 7.28
N HIS A 49 -8.54 -4.78 8.47
CA HIS A 49 -9.46 -3.73 8.91
C HIS A 49 -8.73 -2.39 9.18
N GLY A 50 -9.44 -1.28 8.96
CA GLY A 50 -8.94 0.08 9.23
C GLY A 50 -9.78 1.16 8.56
N PRO A 51 -9.54 2.45 8.83
CA PRO A 51 -10.30 3.57 8.24
C PRO A 51 -10.20 3.66 6.71
N ARG A 52 -11.14 4.38 6.08
CA ARG A 52 -11.11 4.64 4.63
C ARG A 52 -9.83 5.43 4.28
N GLY A 53 -9.16 5.05 3.19
CA GLY A 53 -7.95 5.73 2.71
C GLY A 53 -6.63 5.23 3.30
N CYS A 54 -6.63 4.31 4.27
CA CYS A 54 -5.39 3.78 4.88
C CYS A 54 -4.67 2.72 4.03
N GLY A 55 -4.83 2.70 2.70
CA GLY A 55 -4.06 1.79 1.85
C GLY A 55 -4.43 0.30 1.88
N LYS A 56 -5.53 -0.12 2.53
CA LYS A 56 -5.92 -1.54 2.62
C LYS A 56 -5.95 -2.27 1.27
N SER A 57 -6.61 -1.70 0.27
CA SER A 57 -6.70 -2.28 -1.07
C SER A 57 -5.34 -2.30 -1.78
N GLN A 58 -4.51 -1.28 -1.54
CA GLN A 58 -3.14 -1.22 -2.08
C GLN A 58 -2.27 -2.33 -1.46
N LEU A 59 -2.37 -2.53 -0.14
CA LEU A 59 -1.60 -3.53 0.58
C LEU A 59 -1.96 -4.96 0.14
N LEU A 60 -3.25 -5.23 -0.11
CA LEU A 60 -3.69 -6.50 -0.71
C LEU A 60 -3.15 -6.72 -2.12
N GLN A 61 -3.00 -5.66 -2.93
CA GLN A 61 -2.35 -5.77 -4.25
C GLN A 61 -0.85 -6.02 -4.15
N THR A 62 -0.18 -5.55 -3.09
CA THR A 62 1.24 -5.84 -2.84
C THR A 62 1.48 -7.28 -2.38
N LEU A 63 0.46 -7.92 -1.78
CA LEU A 63 0.51 -9.32 -1.36
C LEU A 63 0.38 -10.30 -2.54
N LEU A 64 -0.38 -9.93 -3.59
CA LEU A 64 -0.67 -10.73 -4.78
C LEU A 64 0.46 -10.63 -5.82
#